data_AF-A0A1G6FG97-F1
#
_entry.id   AF-A0A1G6FG97-F1
#
_cell.length_a   1.000
_cell.length_b   1.000
_cell.length_c   1.000
_cell.angle_alpha   90.00
_cell.angle_beta   90.00
_cell.angle_gamma   90.00
#
_symmetry.space_group_name_H-M   'P 1'
#
loop_
_entity.id
_entity.type
_entity.pdbx_description
1 polymer ?
#
loop_
_entity_poly.entity_id
_entity_poly.type
_entity_poly.pdbx_seq_one_letter_code
_entity_poly.pdbx_strand_id
1 'polypeptide(L)'
;MEDLFIETIGNIISKYVDYADRNEVPYLFDPSEKISGNNLLDGYTGEDFSDFINELVNHSELLNEKGTGNETWREILGNEFPAEKQTSSNSNYLLCKNLSYRKKPIWPMSHGGAAFVTLTVVNQQGQIVEYHNNGGPLDKGYDLYFKACTGVKKPYTVYWQITNTGEEARADNCLRGNFELSDMGRYGKRESTAYTGSHSVQCYIIKDNVCVAKSHDYIINIA
;
A
#
# COMPACT_ATOMS: atom_id res chain seq x y z
N MET A 1 6.69 -4.66 8.58
CA MET A 1 7.89 -3.79 8.69
C MET A 1 8.00 -2.87 7.47
N GLU A 2 7.83 -3.41 6.28
CA GLU A 2 7.72 -2.70 4.99
C GLU A 2 6.65 -1.59 4.96
N ASP A 3 5.46 -1.87 5.46
CA ASP A 3 4.35 -0.92 5.56
C ASP A 3 4.71 0.40 6.25
N LEU A 4 5.51 0.31 7.32
CA LEU A 4 5.97 1.48 8.06
C LEU A 4 6.93 2.32 7.22
N PHE A 5 7.78 1.66 6.42
CA PHE A 5 8.71 2.34 5.53
C PHE A 5 7.98 3.08 4.42
N ILE A 6 7.00 2.42 3.79
CA ILE A 6 6.16 3.03 2.76
C ILE A 6 5.31 4.19 3.33
N GLU A 7 4.68 4.01 4.50
CA GLU A 7 3.95 5.07 5.19
C GLU A 7 4.88 6.24 5.53
N THR A 8 6.12 5.96 5.94
CA THR A 8 7.14 6.98 6.21
C THR A 8 7.52 7.75 4.94
N ILE A 9 7.76 7.08 3.82
CA ILE A 9 8.03 7.74 2.53
C ILE A 9 6.86 8.68 2.19
N GLY A 10 5.62 8.17 2.22
CA GLY A 10 4.43 8.97 1.93
C GLY A 10 4.27 10.18 2.87
N ASN A 11 4.57 10.01 4.15
CA ASN A 11 4.51 11.08 5.15
C ASN A 11 5.58 12.16 4.90
N ILE A 12 6.81 11.76 4.55
CA ILE A 12 7.89 12.69 4.22
C ILE A 12 7.51 13.50 2.97
N ILE A 13 7.09 12.85 1.88
CA ILE A 13 6.65 13.52 0.65
C ILE A 13 5.52 14.50 0.97
N SER A 14 4.46 14.04 1.63
CA SER A 14 3.28 14.88 1.93
C SER A 14 3.63 16.11 2.78
N LYS A 15 4.61 15.98 3.67
CA LYS A 15 5.06 17.06 4.57
C LYS A 15 5.95 18.08 3.88
N TYR A 16 6.78 17.65 2.92
CA TYR A 16 7.90 18.45 2.42
C TYR A 16 7.87 18.77 0.92
N VAL A 17 6.97 18.19 0.13
CA VAL A 17 6.88 18.46 -1.33
C VAL A 17 6.73 19.94 -1.66
N ASP A 18 5.93 20.67 -0.89
CA ASP A 18 5.72 22.12 -1.11
C ASP A 18 7.01 22.95 -0.88
N TYR A 19 8.00 22.43 -0.15
CA TYR A 19 9.32 23.08 0.02
C TYR A 19 10.22 22.79 -1.18
N ALA A 20 10.23 21.54 -1.65
CA ALA A 20 10.94 21.14 -2.86
C ALA A 20 10.46 21.93 -4.10
N ASP A 21 9.14 22.05 -4.28
CA ASP A 21 8.55 22.83 -5.38
C ASP A 21 8.99 24.31 -5.41
N ARG A 22 9.32 24.85 -4.22
CA ARG A 22 9.78 26.23 -4.05
C ARG A 22 11.31 26.36 -3.97
N ASN A 23 12.03 25.24 -4.12
CA ASN A 23 13.48 25.16 -3.94
C ASN A 23 13.96 25.70 -2.58
N GLU A 24 13.16 25.45 -1.54
CA GLU A 24 13.41 25.89 -0.16
C GLU A 24 13.85 24.71 0.70
N VAL A 25 14.82 24.95 1.60
CA VAL A 25 15.22 23.96 2.61
C VAL A 25 14.47 24.26 3.91
N PRO A 26 13.67 23.32 4.44
CA PRO A 26 12.97 23.54 5.71
C PRO A 26 13.94 23.51 6.89
N TYR A 27 13.53 24.11 8.01
CA TYR A 27 14.23 23.94 9.28
C TYR A 27 13.88 22.59 9.91
N LEU A 28 14.90 21.78 10.21
CA LEU A 28 14.77 20.50 10.91
C LEU A 28 15.54 20.54 12.23
N PHE A 29 14.81 20.67 13.32
CA PHE A 29 15.37 20.70 14.67
C PHE A 29 16.13 19.42 15.01
N ASP A 30 17.33 19.56 15.57
CA ASP A 30 18.09 18.47 16.17
C ASP A 30 17.60 18.17 17.60
N PRO A 31 16.94 17.02 17.84
CA PRO A 31 16.38 16.68 19.14
C PRO A 31 17.42 16.24 20.17
N SER A 32 18.69 16.10 19.79
CA SER A 32 19.74 15.67 20.72
C SER A 32 20.10 16.71 21.77
N GLU A 33 19.70 17.98 21.56
CA GLU A 33 19.98 19.14 22.42
C GLU A 33 21.47 19.39 22.70
N LYS A 34 22.37 18.64 22.07
CA LYS A 34 23.83 18.78 22.25
C LYS A 34 24.34 20.11 21.69
N ILE A 35 23.64 20.65 20.69
CA ILE A 35 23.96 21.92 20.05
C ILE A 35 22.65 22.73 20.00
N SER A 36 22.63 23.85 20.74
CA SER A 36 21.45 24.71 20.81
C SER A 36 21.14 25.35 19.45
N GLY A 37 19.88 25.23 19.00
CA GLY A 37 19.40 25.83 17.76
C GLY A 37 19.87 25.12 16.48
N ASN A 38 20.49 23.95 16.59
CA ASN A 38 21.02 23.22 15.44
C ASN A 38 19.92 22.80 14.46
N ASN A 39 20.17 23.04 13.17
CA ASN A 39 19.33 22.60 12.07
C ASN A 39 20.05 21.49 11.32
N LEU A 40 19.45 20.30 11.30
CA LEU A 40 20.01 19.14 10.63
C LEU A 40 20.11 19.29 9.10
N LEU A 41 19.43 20.29 8.53
CA LEU A 41 19.44 20.55 7.09
C LEU A 41 20.32 21.74 6.66
N ASP A 42 21.02 22.42 7.57
CA ASP A 42 21.82 23.62 7.24
C ASP A 42 22.94 23.37 6.21
N GLY A 43 23.38 22.13 6.04
CA GLY A 43 24.42 21.76 5.07
C GLY A 43 23.93 21.48 3.65
N TYR A 44 22.61 21.50 3.41
CA TYR A 44 22.01 21.15 2.13
C TYR A 44 21.53 22.39 1.38
N THR A 45 21.66 22.37 0.06
CA THR A 45 21.06 23.40 -0.80
C THR A 45 19.59 23.08 -1.07
N GLY A 46 18.85 24.07 -1.60
CA GLY A 46 17.48 23.84 -2.07
C GLY A 46 17.43 22.75 -3.15
N GLU A 47 18.45 22.70 -4.01
CA GLU A 47 18.56 21.70 -5.08
C GLU A 47 18.75 20.30 -4.50
N ASP A 48 19.70 20.13 -3.57
CA ASP A 48 19.91 18.84 -2.88
C ASP A 48 18.64 18.34 -2.20
N PHE A 49 17.91 19.25 -1.53
CA PHE A 49 16.67 18.90 -0.84
C PHE A 49 15.56 18.53 -1.83
N SER A 50 15.44 19.28 -2.92
CA SER A 50 14.45 19.02 -3.96
C SER A 50 14.71 17.69 -4.64
N ASP A 51 15.95 17.40 -5.00
CA ASP A 51 16.36 16.11 -5.58
C ASP A 51 16.04 14.95 -4.66
N PHE A 52 16.32 15.07 -3.36
CA PHE A 52 15.95 14.06 -2.38
C PHE A 52 14.44 13.78 -2.34
N ILE A 53 13.60 14.82 -2.32
CA ILE A 53 12.15 14.67 -2.30
C ILE A 53 11.63 14.09 -3.63
N ASN A 54 12.19 14.55 -4.76
CA ASN A 54 11.84 14.04 -6.08
C ASN A 54 12.15 12.54 -6.19
N GLU A 55 13.28 12.08 -5.67
CA GLU A 55 13.57 10.64 -5.66
C GLU A 55 12.63 9.83 -4.76
N LEU A 56 12.18 10.38 -3.62
CA LEU A 56 11.13 9.73 -2.84
C LEU A 56 9.81 9.62 -3.61
N VAL A 57 9.45 10.65 -4.40
CA VAL A 57 8.28 10.60 -5.29
C VAL A 57 8.47 9.52 -6.34
N ASN A 58 9.61 9.47 -7.04
CA ASN A 58 9.93 8.44 -8.03
C ASN A 58 9.84 7.03 -7.42
N HIS A 59 10.43 6.82 -6.24
CA HIS A 59 10.33 5.54 -5.54
C HIS A 59 8.88 5.19 -5.18
N SER A 60 8.08 6.17 -4.75
CA SER A 60 6.67 5.95 -4.45
C SER A 60 5.90 5.55 -5.71
N GLU A 61 6.11 6.23 -6.83
CA GLU A 61 5.52 5.89 -8.13
C GLU A 61 5.94 4.50 -8.60
N LEU A 62 7.22 4.15 -8.47
CA LEU A 62 7.73 2.82 -8.81
C LEU A 62 7.05 1.74 -7.97
N LEU A 63 6.90 1.96 -6.66
CA LEU A 63 6.16 1.06 -5.77
C LEU A 63 4.67 0.97 -6.14
N ASN A 64 4.05 2.05 -6.65
CA ASN A 64 2.67 2.05 -7.15
C ASN A 64 2.50 1.46 -8.56
N GLU A 65 3.57 1.36 -9.35
CA GLU A 65 3.53 0.75 -10.67
C GLU A 65 3.89 -0.74 -10.62
N LYS A 66 5.00 -1.08 -9.97
CA LYS A 66 5.59 -2.43 -9.95
C LYS A 66 5.21 -3.25 -8.73
N GLY A 67 4.73 -2.60 -7.68
CA GLY A 67 4.39 -3.23 -6.41
C GLY A 67 5.61 -3.32 -5.52
N THR A 68 5.46 -3.98 -4.38
CA THR A 68 6.45 -3.94 -3.31
C THR A 68 7.26 -5.24 -3.21
N GLY A 69 7.42 -5.93 -4.34
CA GLY A 69 8.27 -7.12 -4.44
C GLY A 69 9.74 -6.79 -4.28
N ASN A 70 10.56 -7.80 -4.02
CA ASN A 70 11.99 -7.63 -3.76
C ASN A 70 12.73 -7.00 -4.94
N GLU A 71 12.33 -7.28 -6.18
CA GLU A 71 12.96 -6.67 -7.35
C GLU A 71 12.70 -5.16 -7.40
N THR A 72 11.48 -4.71 -7.06
CA THR A 72 11.21 -3.27 -6.91
C THR A 72 12.07 -2.66 -5.80
N TRP A 73 12.20 -3.35 -4.66
CA TRP A 73 13.05 -2.89 -3.57
C TRP A 73 14.54 -2.89 -3.94
N ARG A 74 15.00 -3.76 -4.83
CA ARG A 74 16.37 -3.74 -5.36
C ARG A 74 16.61 -2.58 -6.32
N GLU A 75 15.59 -2.15 -7.05
CA GLU A 75 15.66 -0.90 -7.84
C GLU A 75 15.79 0.33 -6.92
N ILE A 76 15.12 0.34 -5.77
CA ILE A 76 15.10 1.47 -4.82
C ILE A 76 16.31 1.50 -3.87
N LEU A 77 16.63 0.35 -3.26
CA LEU A 77 17.63 0.21 -2.20
C LEU A 77 18.96 -0.36 -2.71
N GLY A 78 19.00 -0.76 -3.99
CA GLY A 78 20.17 -1.35 -4.62
C GLY A 78 20.24 -2.89 -4.50
N ASN A 79 21.23 -3.44 -5.19
CA ASN A 79 21.39 -4.90 -5.37
C ASN A 79 21.73 -5.68 -4.09
N GLU A 80 22.09 -4.99 -3.01
CA GLU A 80 22.32 -5.58 -1.68
C GLU A 80 21.01 -6.00 -1.01
N PHE A 81 19.86 -5.46 -1.46
CA PHE A 81 18.56 -5.93 -1.00
C PHE A 81 18.30 -7.36 -1.51
N PRO A 82 17.74 -8.28 -0.69
CA PRO A 82 17.62 -9.69 -1.05
C PRO A 82 16.85 -9.91 -2.36
N ALA A 83 17.41 -10.65 -3.31
CA ALA A 83 16.70 -11.08 -4.51
C ALA A 83 15.55 -12.03 -4.15
N GLU A 84 14.45 -11.93 -4.89
CA GLU A 84 13.30 -12.80 -4.69
C GLU A 84 13.68 -14.24 -5.07
N LYS A 85 13.47 -15.20 -4.16
CA LYS A 85 13.48 -16.62 -4.56
C LYS A 85 12.17 -16.87 -5.31
N GLN A 86 12.24 -17.17 -6.60
CA GLN A 86 11.06 -17.51 -7.42
C GLN A 86 10.23 -18.59 -6.72
N THR A 87 9.16 -18.19 -6.04
CA THR A 87 8.24 -19.14 -5.40
C THR A 87 6.78 -18.70 -5.41
N SER A 88 6.46 -17.43 -5.65
CA SER A 88 5.08 -16.94 -5.77
C SER A 88 4.66 -16.86 -7.24
N SER A 89 3.74 -17.74 -7.64
CA SER A 89 3.23 -17.78 -9.01
C SER A 89 2.44 -16.51 -9.35
N ASN A 90 2.86 -15.81 -10.42
CA ASN A 90 2.10 -14.70 -11.05
C ASN A 90 0.67 -15.11 -11.48
N SER A 91 0.35 -16.42 -11.46
CA SER A 91 -0.96 -16.96 -11.81
C SER A 91 -2.08 -16.42 -10.94
N ASN A 92 -1.88 -16.23 -9.63
CA ASN A 92 -2.94 -15.84 -8.71
C ASN A 92 -3.34 -14.36 -8.90
N TYR A 93 -2.34 -13.50 -9.16
CA TYR A 93 -2.58 -12.11 -9.54
C TYR A 93 -3.36 -12.02 -10.85
N LEU A 94 -2.90 -12.73 -11.90
CA LEU A 94 -3.58 -12.77 -13.19
C LEU A 94 -4.98 -13.36 -13.11
N LEU A 95 -5.18 -14.38 -12.26
CA LEU A 95 -6.48 -14.95 -11.96
C LEU A 95 -7.40 -13.87 -11.41
N CYS A 96 -7.05 -13.25 -10.29
CA CYS A 96 -7.90 -12.27 -9.61
C CYS A 96 -8.16 -11.01 -10.47
N LYS A 97 -7.21 -10.61 -11.31
CA LYS A 97 -7.33 -9.44 -12.18
C LYS A 97 -8.31 -9.64 -13.34
N ASN A 98 -8.41 -10.86 -13.86
CA ASN A 98 -9.16 -11.17 -15.09
C ASN A 98 -10.55 -11.76 -14.84
N LEU A 99 -11.05 -11.76 -13.59
CA LEU A 99 -12.38 -12.27 -13.26
C LEU A 99 -13.47 -11.38 -13.84
N SER A 100 -14.43 -12.00 -14.54
CA SER A 100 -15.51 -11.29 -15.24
C SER A 100 -16.44 -10.50 -14.31
N TYR A 101 -16.58 -10.92 -13.05
CA TYR A 101 -17.41 -10.26 -12.03
C TYR A 101 -16.67 -9.15 -11.26
N ARG A 102 -15.35 -8.99 -11.46
CA ARG A 102 -14.58 -7.91 -10.86
C ARG A 102 -14.88 -6.60 -11.60
N LYS A 103 -15.46 -5.62 -10.91
CA LYS A 103 -15.84 -4.35 -11.53
C LYS A 103 -14.62 -3.52 -11.89
N LYS A 104 -14.68 -2.82 -13.02
CA LYS A 104 -13.70 -1.80 -13.37
C LYS A 104 -13.95 -0.53 -12.52
N PRO A 105 -12.91 0.26 -12.22
CA PRO A 105 -13.07 1.53 -11.51
C PRO A 105 -14.11 2.43 -12.18
N ILE A 106 -15.00 3.00 -11.36
CA ILE A 106 -16.08 3.89 -11.83
C ILE A 106 -15.69 5.37 -11.84
N TRP A 107 -14.55 5.71 -11.23
CA TRP A 107 -14.04 7.07 -11.14
C TRP A 107 -13.02 7.34 -12.26
N PRO A 108 -12.97 8.57 -12.79
CA PRO A 108 -11.84 9.02 -13.59
C PRO A 108 -10.53 8.83 -12.83
N MET A 109 -9.48 8.40 -13.53
CA MET A 109 -8.16 8.18 -12.94
C MET A 109 -7.30 9.44 -13.13
N SER A 110 -6.72 9.93 -12.05
CA SER A 110 -5.62 10.91 -12.10
C SER A 110 -4.30 10.19 -11.81
N HIS A 111 -3.23 10.64 -12.48
CA HIS A 111 -1.87 10.24 -12.14
C HIS A 111 -1.33 11.20 -11.07
N GLY A 112 -0.52 10.71 -10.12
CA GLY A 112 0.22 11.54 -9.15
C GLY A 112 0.00 11.23 -7.67
N GLY A 113 -0.83 10.26 -7.29
CA GLY A 113 -0.99 9.85 -5.89
C GLY A 113 -0.58 8.40 -5.65
N ALA A 114 -0.02 8.15 -4.46
CA ALA A 114 0.41 6.84 -4.01
C ALA A 114 -0.55 6.23 -2.98
N ALA A 115 -0.85 4.94 -3.09
CA ALA A 115 -1.67 4.23 -2.11
C ALA A 115 -1.23 2.79 -1.94
N PHE A 116 -1.27 2.32 -0.70
CA PHE A 116 -0.76 1.02 -0.31
C PHE A 116 -1.75 0.34 0.63
N VAL A 117 -1.70 -0.99 0.64
CA VAL A 117 -2.49 -1.82 1.55
C VAL A 117 -1.54 -2.53 2.49
N THR A 118 -1.77 -2.35 3.78
CA THR A 118 -1.08 -3.07 4.84
C THR A 118 -2.01 -4.11 5.43
N LEU A 119 -1.46 -5.21 5.95
CA LEU A 119 -2.24 -6.30 6.53
C LEU A 119 -1.72 -6.67 7.91
N THR A 120 -2.64 -6.77 8.87
CA THR A 120 -2.44 -7.51 10.11
C THR A 120 -3.30 -8.77 10.10
N VAL A 121 -2.67 -9.93 10.24
CA VAL A 121 -3.37 -11.22 10.35
C VAL A 121 -3.41 -11.64 11.81
N VAL A 122 -4.58 -12.02 12.29
CA VAL A 122 -4.78 -12.53 13.65
C VAL A 122 -5.37 -13.94 13.58
N ASN A 123 -4.67 -14.93 14.14
CA ASN A 123 -5.15 -16.30 14.16
C ASN A 123 -6.30 -16.51 15.17
N GLN A 124 -6.88 -17.70 15.20
CA GLN A 124 -7.98 -18.07 16.10
C GLN A 124 -7.62 -17.95 17.60
N GLN A 125 -6.33 -17.93 17.94
CA GLN A 125 -5.84 -17.78 19.32
C GLN A 125 -5.58 -16.30 19.69
N GLY A 126 -5.84 -15.36 18.77
CA GLY A 126 -5.58 -13.93 18.98
C GLY A 126 -4.13 -13.52 18.74
N GLN A 127 -3.29 -14.38 18.16
CA GLN A 127 -1.88 -14.08 17.90
C GLN A 127 -1.69 -13.46 16.52
N ILE A 128 -0.78 -12.50 16.41
CA ILE A 128 -0.41 -11.89 15.13
C ILE A 128 0.45 -12.87 14.33
N VAL A 129 0.07 -13.10 13.08
CA VAL A 129 0.80 -13.95 12.13
C VAL A 129 1.39 -13.06 11.04
N GLU A 130 2.65 -13.30 10.70
CA GLU A 130 3.30 -12.62 9.58
C GLU A 130 2.79 -13.19 8.25
N TYR A 131 2.34 -12.29 7.36
CA TYR A 131 1.86 -12.66 6.04
C TYR A 131 2.28 -11.59 5.03
N HIS A 132 2.97 -12.01 3.97
CA HIS A 132 3.34 -11.14 2.86
C HIS A 132 2.37 -11.33 1.69
N ASN A 133 2.28 -10.32 0.82
CA ASN A 133 1.43 -10.35 -0.36
C ASN A 133 1.71 -11.61 -1.22
N ASN A 134 0.65 -12.33 -1.58
CA ASN A 134 0.70 -13.57 -2.37
C ASN A 134 1.59 -14.66 -1.74
N GLY A 135 1.71 -14.67 -0.41
CA GLY A 135 2.44 -15.69 0.32
C GLY A 135 1.74 -17.06 0.31
N GLY A 136 2.25 -17.98 1.13
CA GLY A 136 1.65 -19.30 1.31
C GLY A 136 0.17 -19.23 1.75
N PRO A 137 -0.59 -20.34 1.69
CA PRO A 137 -1.97 -20.32 2.13
C PRO A 137 -2.09 -20.14 3.66
N LEU A 138 -3.06 -19.34 4.09
CA LEU A 138 -3.53 -19.23 5.48
C LEU A 138 -4.61 -20.26 5.77
N ASP A 139 -4.69 -20.72 7.02
CA ASP A 139 -5.82 -21.52 7.50
C ASP A 139 -7.10 -20.67 7.59
N LYS A 140 -8.25 -21.35 7.59
CA LYS A 140 -9.56 -20.71 7.78
C LYS A 140 -9.77 -20.16 9.20
N GLY A 141 -10.62 -19.12 9.29
CA GLY A 141 -11.04 -18.53 10.55
C GLY A 141 -10.06 -17.54 11.17
N TYR A 142 -9.12 -17.00 10.39
CA TYR A 142 -8.25 -15.91 10.80
C TYR A 142 -8.95 -14.58 10.50
N ASP A 143 -8.76 -13.59 11.37
CA ASP A 143 -9.19 -12.22 11.12
C ASP A 143 -8.10 -11.48 10.34
N LEU A 144 -8.51 -10.75 9.32
CA LEU A 144 -7.65 -9.93 8.47
C LEU A 144 -8.03 -8.46 8.65
N TYR A 145 -7.04 -7.65 9.03
CA TYR A 145 -7.23 -6.21 9.20
C TYR A 145 -6.39 -5.47 8.18
N PHE A 146 -7.05 -4.97 7.15
CA PHE A 146 -6.41 -4.16 6.12
C PHE A 146 -6.47 -2.68 6.47
N LYS A 147 -5.40 -1.94 6.17
CA LYS A 147 -5.35 -0.48 6.27
C LYS A 147 -4.82 0.10 4.97
N ALA A 148 -5.47 1.16 4.50
CA ALA A 148 -4.99 1.94 3.37
C ALA A 148 -4.02 3.01 3.87
N CYS A 149 -2.81 3.04 3.30
CA CYS A 149 -1.79 4.05 3.55
C CYS A 149 -1.60 4.90 2.30
N THR A 150 -1.57 6.22 2.44
CA THR A 150 -1.43 7.15 1.30
C THR A 150 -0.85 8.48 1.76
N GLY A 151 -0.01 9.09 0.91
CA GLY A 151 0.48 10.46 1.10
C GLY A 151 -0.49 11.55 0.65
N VAL A 152 -1.63 11.19 0.06
CA VAL A 152 -2.63 12.14 -0.46
C VAL A 152 -3.17 13.02 0.67
N LYS A 153 -3.06 14.35 0.51
CA LYS A 153 -3.57 15.31 1.48
C LYS A 153 -5.11 15.22 1.60
N LYS A 154 -5.58 15.08 2.84
CA LYS A 154 -7.01 15.06 3.21
C LYS A 154 -7.71 16.37 2.80
N PRO A 155 -9.03 16.36 2.58
CA PRO A 155 -9.94 15.22 2.69
C PRO A 155 -9.90 14.28 1.47
N TYR A 156 -10.12 12.99 1.71
CA TYR A 156 -10.33 11.95 0.70
C TYR A 156 -11.17 10.81 1.31
N THR A 157 -11.73 9.95 0.45
CA THR A 157 -12.47 8.75 0.84
C THR A 157 -11.74 7.51 0.35
N VAL A 158 -11.70 6.45 1.17
CA VAL A 158 -11.10 5.16 0.79
C VAL A 158 -12.20 4.19 0.41
N TYR A 159 -12.12 3.69 -0.82
CA TYR A 159 -12.90 2.55 -1.30
C TYR A 159 -12.02 1.31 -1.40
N TRP A 160 -12.62 0.16 -1.10
CA TRP A 160 -12.00 -1.15 -1.16
C TRP A 160 -12.67 -1.98 -2.24
N GLN A 161 -11.87 -2.72 -3.01
CA GLN A 161 -12.37 -3.76 -3.89
C GLN A 161 -11.84 -5.09 -3.38
N ILE A 162 -12.77 -5.94 -2.91
CA ILE A 162 -12.48 -7.28 -2.45
C ILE A 162 -12.98 -8.25 -3.51
N THR A 163 -12.10 -9.12 -4.01
CA THR A 163 -12.43 -10.10 -5.04
C THR A 163 -12.15 -11.50 -4.50
N ASN A 164 -13.21 -12.19 -4.13
CA ASN A 164 -13.13 -13.57 -3.67
C ASN A 164 -13.14 -14.52 -4.88
N THR A 165 -12.50 -15.66 -4.73
CA THR A 165 -12.48 -16.75 -5.73
C THR A 165 -12.79 -18.07 -5.05
N GLY A 166 -12.75 -19.17 -5.80
CA GLY A 166 -12.96 -20.51 -5.26
C GLY A 166 -14.41 -20.93 -5.23
N GLU A 167 -14.60 -22.23 -5.07
CA GLU A 167 -15.90 -22.89 -5.13
C GLU A 167 -16.74 -22.59 -3.90
N GLU A 168 -16.13 -22.49 -2.71
CA GLU A 168 -16.83 -22.16 -1.46
C GLU A 168 -17.47 -20.77 -1.53
N ALA A 169 -16.71 -19.76 -1.95
CA ALA A 169 -17.24 -18.41 -2.13
C ALA A 169 -18.35 -18.37 -3.19
N ARG A 170 -18.27 -19.23 -4.23
CA ARG A 170 -19.32 -19.34 -5.24
C ARG A 170 -20.59 -19.98 -4.68
N ALA A 171 -20.47 -21.06 -3.92
CA ALA A 171 -21.59 -21.76 -3.31
C ALA A 171 -22.39 -20.83 -2.38
N ASP A 172 -21.70 -19.94 -1.66
CA ASP A 172 -22.30 -18.98 -0.74
C ASP A 172 -22.70 -17.65 -1.39
N ASN A 173 -22.64 -17.53 -2.72
CA ASN A 173 -22.88 -16.28 -3.47
C ASN A 173 -22.01 -15.09 -3.00
N CYS A 174 -20.80 -15.38 -2.53
CA CYS A 174 -19.83 -14.44 -2.00
C CYS A 174 -18.68 -14.17 -2.97
N LEU A 175 -18.88 -14.37 -4.29
CA LEU A 175 -17.96 -13.88 -5.32
C LEU A 175 -18.06 -12.36 -5.43
N ARG A 176 -17.29 -11.67 -4.57
CA ARG A 176 -17.21 -10.22 -4.53
C ARG A 176 -16.35 -9.65 -5.66
N GLY A 177 -16.39 -8.34 -5.81
CA GLY A 177 -15.72 -7.60 -6.88
C GLY A 177 -16.26 -6.17 -7.05
N ASN A 178 -17.20 -5.77 -6.19
CA ASN A 178 -17.72 -4.41 -6.09
C ASN A 178 -16.78 -3.50 -5.29
N PHE A 179 -17.07 -2.19 -5.29
CA PHE A 179 -16.39 -1.23 -4.43
C PHE A 179 -17.19 -1.01 -3.16
N GLU A 180 -16.50 -1.07 -2.03
CA GLU A 180 -17.06 -0.97 -0.68
C GLU A 180 -16.37 0.16 0.08
N LEU A 181 -17.07 0.80 1.01
CA LEU A 181 -16.45 1.76 1.91
C LEU A 181 -15.65 1.04 3.01
N SER A 182 -14.74 1.79 3.64
CA SER A 182 -14.07 1.35 4.86
C SER A 182 -15.10 1.05 5.96
N ASP A 183 -14.95 -0.09 6.63
CA ASP A 183 -15.77 -0.50 7.78
C ASP A 183 -15.00 -0.48 9.11
N MET A 184 -13.68 -0.29 9.05
CA MET A 184 -12.80 -0.09 10.19
C MET A 184 -12.24 1.34 10.18
N GLY A 185 -12.97 2.27 10.80
CA GLY A 185 -12.62 3.69 10.79
C GLY A 185 -12.69 4.29 9.37
N ARG A 186 -11.87 5.31 9.08
CA ARG A 186 -11.89 6.00 7.78
C ARG A 186 -11.07 5.32 6.68
N TYR A 187 -10.17 4.41 7.03
CA TYR A 187 -9.14 3.89 6.12
C TYR A 187 -8.92 2.39 6.22
N GLY A 188 -9.75 1.65 6.97
CA GLY A 188 -9.55 0.23 7.24
C GLY A 188 -10.67 -0.64 6.72
N LYS A 189 -10.34 -1.91 6.45
CA LYS A 189 -11.27 -2.95 6.05
C LYS A 189 -11.02 -4.21 6.86
N ARG A 190 -12.07 -4.77 7.47
CA ARG A 190 -12.01 -6.06 8.15
C ARG A 190 -12.51 -7.17 7.25
N GLU A 191 -11.74 -8.25 7.16
CA GLU A 191 -12.08 -9.47 6.43
C GLU A 191 -11.75 -10.69 7.29
N SER A 192 -12.13 -11.88 6.82
CA SER A 192 -11.80 -13.15 7.47
C SER A 192 -11.45 -14.22 6.45
N THR A 193 -10.61 -15.18 6.82
CA THR A 193 -10.28 -16.32 5.95
C THR A 193 -11.41 -17.36 5.91
N ALA A 194 -12.56 -16.99 5.32
CA ALA A 194 -13.78 -17.80 5.36
C ALA A 194 -13.89 -18.79 4.19
N TYR A 195 -13.19 -18.55 3.09
CA TYR A 195 -13.33 -19.31 1.83
C TYR A 195 -11.97 -19.72 1.32
N THR A 196 -11.85 -20.96 0.83
CA THR A 196 -10.62 -21.42 0.17
C THR A 196 -10.43 -20.76 -1.20
N GLY A 197 -9.18 -20.52 -1.58
CA GLY A 197 -8.80 -19.92 -2.86
C GLY A 197 -7.82 -18.75 -2.76
N SER A 198 -7.60 -18.06 -3.87
CA SER A 198 -6.77 -16.85 -3.95
C SER A 198 -7.66 -15.63 -4.09
N HIS A 199 -7.61 -14.71 -3.15
CA HIS A 199 -8.48 -13.53 -3.11
C HIS A 199 -7.66 -12.27 -3.27
N SER A 200 -8.22 -11.24 -3.89
CA SER A 200 -7.55 -9.94 -3.99
C SER A 200 -8.22 -8.86 -3.16
N VAL A 201 -7.39 -7.99 -2.60
CA VAL A 201 -7.77 -6.79 -1.87
C VAL A 201 -7.04 -5.61 -2.49
N GLN A 202 -7.79 -4.57 -2.85
CA GLN A 202 -7.23 -3.34 -3.43
C GLN A 202 -7.92 -2.12 -2.85
N CYS A 203 -7.18 -1.06 -2.57
CA CYS A 203 -7.75 0.21 -2.12
C CYS A 203 -7.67 1.29 -3.20
N TYR A 204 -8.61 2.23 -3.12
CA TYR A 204 -8.78 3.35 -4.05
C TYR A 204 -8.99 4.62 -3.22
N ILE A 205 -8.20 5.65 -3.49
CA ILE A 205 -8.26 6.95 -2.81
C ILE A 205 -9.02 7.93 -3.70
N ILE A 206 -10.20 8.33 -3.26
CA ILE A 206 -11.13 9.18 -4.01
C ILE A 206 -11.14 10.58 -3.42
N LYS A 207 -10.87 11.58 -4.27
CA LYS A 207 -10.92 13.00 -3.91
C LYS A 207 -11.68 13.75 -5.01
N ASP A 208 -12.68 14.52 -4.63
CA ASP A 208 -13.54 15.27 -5.56
C ASP A 208 -14.09 14.41 -6.72
N ASN A 209 -14.53 13.19 -6.39
CA ASN A 209 -15.02 12.16 -7.32
C ASN A 209 -13.99 11.65 -8.36
N VAL A 210 -12.71 11.90 -8.15
CA VAL A 210 -11.60 11.39 -8.96
C VAL A 210 -10.80 10.39 -8.14
N CYS A 211 -10.40 9.26 -8.75
CA CYS A 211 -9.46 8.34 -8.15
C CYS A 211 -8.04 8.90 -8.34
N VAL A 212 -7.48 9.45 -7.25
CA VAL A 212 -6.17 10.10 -7.25
C VAL A 212 -5.03 9.16 -6.91
N ALA A 213 -5.33 8.02 -6.29
CA ALA A 213 -4.37 6.95 -6.03
C ALA A 213 -5.10 5.60 -5.89
N LYS A 214 -4.40 4.50 -6.18
CA LYS A 214 -4.88 3.14 -5.89
C LYS A 214 -3.69 2.24 -5.57
N SER A 215 -3.91 1.22 -4.77
CA SER A 215 -2.87 0.21 -4.50
C SER A 215 -2.75 -0.81 -5.62
N HIS A 216 -1.69 -1.61 -5.60
CA HIS A 216 -1.70 -2.93 -6.23
C HIS A 216 -2.70 -3.87 -5.57
N ASP A 217 -2.94 -4.99 -6.24
CA ASP A 217 -3.63 -6.11 -5.62
C ASP A 217 -2.76 -6.73 -4.52
N TYR A 218 -3.33 -6.82 -3.33
CA TYR A 218 -2.84 -7.65 -2.26
C TYR A 218 -3.56 -9.00 -2.34
N ILE A 219 -2.82 -10.07 -2.61
CA ILE A 219 -3.33 -11.42 -2.77
C ILE A 219 -3.23 -12.17 -1.44
N ILE A 220 -4.35 -12.76 -1.03
CA ILE A 220 -4.45 -13.67 0.12
C ILE A 220 -4.79 -15.06 -0.40
N ASN A 221 -3.96 -16.05 -0.07
CA ASN A 221 -4.23 -17.45 -0.36
C ASN A 221 -4.79 -18.12 0.90
N ILE A 222 -5.86 -18.91 0.77
CA ILE A 222 -6.53 -19.60 1.88
C ILE A 222 -6.71 -21.09 1.55
N ALA A 223 -6.35 -21.96 2.49
CA ALA A 223 -6.51 -23.42 2.41
C ALA A 223 -7.55 -23.96 3.40
#